data_AF-A0A1X4I088-F1
#
_entry.id   AF-A0A1X4I088-F1
#
_cell.length_a   1.000
_cell.length_b   1.000
_cell.length_c   1.000
_cell.angle_alpha   90.00
_cell.angle_beta   90.00
_cell.angle_gamma   90.00
#
_symmetry.space_group_name_H-M   'P 1'
#
loop_
_entity.id
_entity.type
_entity.pdbx_description
1 polymer ?
#
loop_
_entity_poly.entity_id
_entity_poly.type
_entity_poly.pdbx_seq_one_letter_code
_entity_poly.pdbx_strand_id
1 'polypeptide(L)'
;SPHTADIMVNSFHAPADGEVLAFEEQIGSHGGLGGAQSRPFLLSPLALSAPVHDGADLTGAEQIHRVLRRWLTESDEAEAPAEPDRERAA
;
A
#
# COMPACT_ATOMS: atom_id res chain seq x y z
N SER A 1 -11.96 -14.86 -29.93
CA SER A 1 -12.34 -13.50 -29.51
C SER A 1 -11.46 -12.52 -30.28
N PRO A 2 -11.95 -11.39 -30.81
CA PRO A 2 -11.15 -10.45 -31.62
C PRO A 2 -10.00 -9.76 -30.85
N HIS A 3 -9.74 -10.16 -29.61
CA HIS A 3 -8.71 -9.59 -28.72
C HIS A 3 -7.78 -10.65 -28.13
N THR A 4 -7.70 -11.85 -28.71
CA THR A 4 -6.79 -12.91 -28.25
C THR A 4 -5.67 -13.08 -29.26
N ALA A 5 -4.43 -13.05 -28.81
CA ALA A 5 -3.25 -13.29 -29.65
C ALA A 5 -3.21 -14.75 -30.13
N ASP A 6 -2.67 -14.96 -31.33
CA ASP A 6 -2.46 -16.31 -31.89
C ASP A 6 -1.47 -17.14 -31.05
N ILE A 7 -0.51 -16.46 -30.41
CA ILE A 7 0.48 -17.06 -29.51
C ILE A 7 0.63 -16.16 -28.29
N MET A 8 0.62 -16.76 -27.11
CA MET A 8 1.04 -16.12 -25.86
C MET A 8 2.25 -16.84 -25.29
N VAL A 9 3.28 -16.08 -24.95
CA VAL A 9 4.50 -16.60 -24.31
C VAL A 9 4.58 -16.00 -22.91
N ASN A 10 4.66 -16.87 -21.90
CA ASN A 10 4.93 -16.49 -20.51
C ASN A 10 6.32 -16.99 -20.12
N SER A 11 6.96 -16.30 -19.19
CA SER A 11 8.24 -16.73 -18.63
C SER A 11 8.06 -17.86 -17.62
N PHE A 12 9.19 -18.41 -17.16
CA PHE A 12 9.22 -19.45 -16.14
C PHE A 12 8.75 -18.91 -14.77
N HIS A 13 7.93 -19.69 -14.08
CA HIS A 13 7.46 -19.42 -12.72
C HIS A 13 7.96 -20.51 -11.77
N ALA A 14 8.63 -20.10 -10.70
CA ALA A 14 9.04 -20.94 -9.59
C ALA A 14 7.98 -20.85 -8.47
N PRO A 15 7.22 -21.92 -8.19
CA PRO A 15 6.10 -21.85 -7.25
C PRO A 15 6.50 -21.86 -5.77
N ALA A 16 7.75 -22.21 -5.45
CA ALA A 16 8.22 -22.33 -4.06
C ALA A 16 8.47 -20.97 -3.40
N ASP A 17 8.91 -20.00 -4.19
CA ASP A 17 9.31 -18.64 -3.81
C ASP A 17 8.42 -17.57 -4.49
N GLY A 18 7.64 -17.96 -5.50
CA GLY A 18 6.81 -17.06 -6.29
C GLY A 18 7.63 -16.24 -7.29
N GLU A 19 8.84 -16.69 -7.62
CA GLU A 19 9.70 -15.99 -8.58
C GLU A 19 9.21 -16.17 -10.02
N VAL A 20 9.34 -15.10 -10.79
CA VAL A 20 9.08 -15.07 -12.23
C VAL A 20 10.31 -14.49 -12.93
N LEU A 21 10.73 -15.11 -14.04
CA LEU A 21 11.84 -14.56 -14.82
C LEU A 21 11.35 -13.37 -15.65
N ALA A 22 11.94 -12.20 -15.44
CA ALA A 22 11.71 -11.04 -16.31
C ALA A 22 12.47 -11.19 -17.63
N PHE A 23 11.90 -10.73 -18.74
CA PHE A 23 12.58 -10.67 -20.04
C PHE A 23 13.46 -9.42 -20.19
N GLU A 24 13.43 -8.51 -19.22
CA GLU A 24 14.14 -7.23 -19.21
C GLU A 24 14.78 -6.97 -17.84
N GLU A 25 15.79 -6.10 -17.81
CA GLU A 25 16.61 -5.79 -16.61
C GLU A 25 15.89 -4.84 -15.62
N GLN A 26 14.59 -4.60 -15.78
CA GLN A 26 13.81 -3.82 -14.81
C GLN A 26 13.38 -4.72 -13.64
N ILE A 27 13.59 -4.23 -12.40
CA ILE A 27 13.28 -4.92 -11.14
C ILE A 27 11.77 -5.21 -10.95
N GLY A 28 10.90 -4.70 -11.83
CA GLY A 28 9.45 -4.91 -11.77
C GLY A 28 8.93 -5.71 -12.96
N SER A 29 8.30 -6.85 -12.70
CA SER A 29 7.44 -7.57 -13.65
C SER A 29 5.98 -7.44 -13.22
N HIS A 30 5.09 -7.15 -14.17
CA HIS A 30 3.63 -7.13 -13.97
C HIS A 30 2.95 -7.85 -15.14
N GLY A 31 1.87 -8.59 -14.86
CA GLY A 31 1.09 -9.29 -15.89
C GLY A 31 1.30 -10.81 -15.98
N GLY A 32 2.02 -11.42 -15.04
CA GLY A 32 2.03 -12.87 -14.86
C GLY A 32 0.66 -13.43 -14.43
N LEU A 33 0.45 -14.73 -14.66
CA LEU A 33 -0.77 -15.45 -14.26
C LEU A 33 -0.83 -15.65 -12.73
N GLY A 34 -1.16 -14.58 -12.01
CA GLY A 34 -1.39 -14.62 -10.57
C GLY A 34 -0.11 -14.69 -9.71
N GLY A 35 -0.23 -14.24 -8.46
CA GLY A 35 0.85 -14.20 -7.48
C GLY A 35 0.47 -13.37 -6.25
N ALA A 36 1.39 -13.15 -5.32
CA ALA A 36 1.13 -12.33 -4.12
C ALA A 36 0.72 -10.88 -4.44
N GLN A 37 1.08 -10.37 -5.64
CA GLN A 37 0.58 -9.09 -6.18
C GLN A 37 -0.95 -9.03 -6.31
N SER A 38 -1.67 -10.16 -6.29
CA SER A 38 -3.12 -10.19 -6.47
C SER A 38 -3.92 -9.75 -5.24
N ARG A 39 -3.28 -9.53 -4.07
CA ARG A 39 -3.97 -9.11 -2.84
C ARG A 39 -3.33 -7.86 -2.24
N PRO A 40 -3.91 -6.67 -2.43
CA PRO A 40 -3.40 -5.46 -1.79
C PRO A 40 -3.57 -5.56 -0.27
N PHE A 41 -2.61 -5.00 0.46
CA PHE A 41 -2.71 -4.78 1.90
C PHE A 41 -2.22 -3.38 2.26
N LEU A 42 -2.70 -2.84 3.38
CA LEU A 42 -2.22 -1.62 3.99
C LEU A 42 -1.71 -1.96 5.38
N LEU A 43 -0.43 -1.70 5.67
CA LEU A 43 0.12 -1.84 7.01
C LEU A 43 -0.23 -0.58 7.82
N SER A 44 -1.17 -0.70 8.76
CA SER A 44 -1.59 0.41 9.61
C SER A 44 -0.73 0.52 10.87
N PRO A 45 -0.09 1.66 11.14
CA PRO A 45 0.54 1.93 12.43
C PRO A 45 -0.50 2.00 13.54
N LEU A 46 -0.20 1.44 14.71
CA LEU A 46 -1.12 1.45 15.86
C LEU A 46 -1.20 2.80 16.59
N ALA A 47 -0.19 3.66 16.42
CA ALA A 47 -0.14 4.98 17.04
C ALA A 47 -1.00 6.04 16.33
N LEU A 48 -1.47 5.73 15.11
CA LEU A 48 -2.27 6.62 14.28
C LEU A 48 -3.72 6.15 14.24
N SER A 49 -4.62 7.03 13.79
CA SER A 49 -6.04 6.68 13.70
C SER A 49 -6.27 5.52 12.72
N ALA A 50 -7.28 4.68 12.99
CA ALA A 50 -7.61 3.56 12.11
C ALA A 50 -7.86 4.02 10.66
N PRO A 51 -7.41 3.27 9.63
CA PRO A 51 -7.49 3.71 8.25
C PRO A 51 -8.92 3.97 7.79
N VAL A 52 -9.87 3.18 8.30
CA VAL A 52 -11.31 3.31 8.10
C VAL A 52 -12.05 2.94 9.39
N HIS A 53 -13.32 3.31 9.49
CA HIS A 53 -14.20 2.82 10.56
C HIS A 53 -14.44 1.32 10.43
N ASP A 54 -14.77 0.66 11.54
CA ASP A 54 -15.06 -0.77 11.56
C ASP A 54 -16.14 -1.15 10.55
N GLY A 55 -15.83 -2.15 9.72
CA GLY A 55 -16.73 -2.68 8.70
C GLY A 55 -16.82 -1.86 7.40
N ALA A 56 -16.05 -0.77 7.27
CA ALA A 56 -15.93 -0.05 6.01
C ALA A 56 -14.78 -0.60 5.13
N ASP A 57 -14.96 -0.57 3.81
CA ASP A 57 -13.94 -0.98 2.84
C ASP A 57 -13.11 0.22 2.38
N LEU A 58 -11.82 -0.02 2.10
CA LEU A 58 -10.91 0.94 1.48
C LEU A 58 -10.73 0.59 0.00
N THR A 59 -11.35 1.37 -0.89
CA THR A 59 -11.35 1.10 -2.34
C THR A 59 -10.64 2.20 -3.14
N GLY A 60 -9.62 1.80 -3.89
CA GLY A 60 -8.95 2.66 -4.87
C GLY A 60 -7.98 3.68 -4.27
N ALA A 61 -7.21 4.31 -5.16
CA ALA A 61 -6.12 5.20 -4.78
C ALA A 61 -6.57 6.47 -4.03
N GLU A 62 -7.74 7.02 -4.36
CA GLU A 62 -8.23 8.25 -3.73
C GLU A 62 -8.48 8.07 -2.23
N GLN A 63 -9.11 6.97 -1.83
CA GLN A 63 -9.39 6.71 -0.42
C GLN A 63 -8.09 6.43 0.35
N ILE A 64 -7.17 5.65 -0.24
CA ILE A 64 -5.83 5.43 0.31
C ILE A 64 -5.10 6.75 0.53
N HIS A 65 -5.14 7.66 -0.45
CA HIS A 65 -4.50 8.96 -0.35
C HIS A 65 -5.02 9.78 0.83
N ARG A 66 -6.34 9.80 1.07
CA ARG A 66 -6.94 10.53 2.20
C ARG A 66 -6.45 9.97 3.54
N VAL A 67 -6.35 8.65 3.68
CA VAL A 67 -5.80 8.00 4.88
C VAL A 67 -4.35 8.42 5.11
N LEU A 68 -3.51 8.30 4.07
CA LEU A 68 -2.09 8.65 4.17
C LEU A 68 -1.86 10.13 4.48
N ARG A 69 -2.68 11.03 3.91
CA ARG A 69 -2.61 12.47 4.19
C ARG A 69 -3.00 12.80 5.63
N ARG A 70 -4.05 12.16 6.15
CA ARG A 70 -4.44 12.32 7.56
C ARG A 70 -3.35 11.85 8.51
N TRP A 71 -2.78 10.66 8.25
CA TRP A 71 -1.68 10.10 9.04
C TRP A 71 -0.42 10.97 9.05
N LEU A 72 -0.11 11.63 7.93
CA LEU A 72 0.98 12.59 7.89
C LEU A 72 0.73 13.75 8.87
N THR A 73 -0.46 14.34 8.87
CA THR A 73 -0.83 15.41 9.80
C THR A 73 -0.81 14.95 11.25
N GLU A 74 -1.35 13.77 11.56
CA GLU A 74 -1.31 13.20 12.92
C GLU A 74 0.14 12.97 13.41
N SER A 75 1.04 12.59 12.50
CA SER A 75 2.45 12.37 12.83
C SER A 75 3.17 13.69 13.11
N ASP A 76 2.91 14.72 12.31
CA ASP A 76 3.46 16.06 12.51
C ASP A 76 2.99 16.67 13.85
N GLU A 77 1.71 16.46 14.22
CA GLU A 77 1.14 16.90 15.50
C GLU A 77 1.74 16.15 16.70
N ALA A 78 2.01 14.84 16.55
CA ALA A 78 2.64 14.04 17.59
C ALA A 78 4.10 14.45 17.85
N GLU A 79 4.79 15.01 16.86
CA GLU A 79 6.15 15.52 16.99
C GLU A 79 6.25 16.96 17.52
N ALA A 80 5.13 17.70 17.59
CA ALA A 80 5.14 19.06 18.07
C ALA A 80 5.52 19.13 19.57
N PRO A 81 6.45 20.01 19.98
CA PRO A 81 6.85 20.13 21.38
C PRO A 81 5.66 20.59 22.23
N ALA A 82 5.46 19.91 23.37
CA ALA A 82 4.42 20.29 24.33
C ALA A 82 4.65 21.75 24.78
N GLU A 83 3.64 22.61 24.57
CA GLU A 83 3.62 23.97 25.10
C GLU A 83 3.86 23.91 26.62
N PRO A 84 4.84 24.65 27.17
CA PRO A 84 5.10 24.63 28.60
C PRO A 84 3.86 25.14 29.34
N ASP A 85 3.41 24.33 30.31
CA ASP A 85 2.24 24.55 31.15
C ASP A 85 2.27 25.94 31.80
N ARG A 86 1.53 26.90 31.21
CA ARG A 86 1.47 28.31 31.64
C ARG A 86 0.64 28.53 32.91
N GLU A 87 0.30 27.48 33.64
CA GLU A 87 -0.60 27.58 34.81
C GLU A 87 0.12 27.50 36.17
N ARG A 88 1.45 27.36 36.21
CA ARG A 88 2.23 27.34 37.47
C ARG A 88 3.03 28.61 37.78
N ALA A 89 2.83 29.69 37.02
CA ALA A 89 3.60 30.94 37.15
C ALA A 89 2.74 32.17 37.51
N ALA A 90 1.66 31.98 38.28
CA ALA A 90 0.85 33.06 38.86
C ALA A 90 0.84 32.99 40.39
#